data_AF-A0A662Q605-F1
#
_entry.id   AF-A0A662Q605-F1
#
_cell.length_a   1.000
_cell.length_b   1.000
_cell.length_c   1.000
_cell.angle_alpha   90.00
_cell.angle_beta   90.00
_cell.angle_gamma   90.00
#
_symmetry.space_group_name_H-M   'P 1'
#
loop_
_entity.id
_entity.type
_entity.pdbx_description
1 polymer ?
#
loop_
_entity_poly.entity_id
_entity_poly.type
_entity_poly.pdbx_seq_one_letter_code
_entity_poly.pdbx_strand_id
1 'polypeptide(L)' 'MNIVFGPVPSRRLGLSLGVNNIPPKHCSYSCIYCQIGRTPFYTIDR' A
#
# COMPACT_ATOMS: atom_id res chain seq x y z
N MET A 1 5.25 -11.44 3.97
CA MET A 1 5.11 -10.01 3.66
C MET A 1 5.24 -9.24 4.96
N ASN A 2 6.30 -8.45 5.11
CA ASN A 2 6.50 -7.67 6.32
C ASN A 2 5.55 -6.46 6.25
N ILE A 3 4.42 -6.55 6.96
CA ILE A 3 3.36 -5.53 7.01
C ILE A 3 3.89 -4.23 7.64
N VAL A 4 5.00 -4.33 8.36
CA VAL A 4 5.59 -3.25 9.13
C VAL A 4 6.86 -2.74 8.46
N PHE A 5 7.05 -1.43 8.46
CA PHE A 5 8.27 -0.77 7.97
C PHE A 5 8.73 0.32 8.95
N GLY A 6 10.05 0.50 9.05
CA GLY A 6 10.66 1.42 10.02
C GLY A 6 11.38 0.68 11.15
N PRO A 7 12.10 1.42 12.01
CA PRO A 7 11.73 2.72 12.55
C PRO A 7 12.01 3.93 11.63
N VAL A 8 11.05 4.84 11.53
CA VAL A 8 11.13 6.08 10.76
C VAL A 8 11.27 7.27 11.71
N PRO A 9 12.31 8.12 11.57
CA PRO A 9 12.45 9.33 12.35
C PRO A 9 11.22 10.23 12.22
N SER A 10 10.57 10.53 13.35
CA SER A 10 9.40 11.39 13.41
C SER A 10 9.76 12.69 14.10
N ARG A 11 9.52 13.82 13.44
CA ARG A 11 9.74 15.14 14.04
C ARG A 11 8.88 15.39 15.29
N ARG A 12 7.73 14.70 15.42
CA ARG A 12 6.81 14.87 16.57
C ARG A 12 7.02 13.82 17.66
N LEU A 13 7.35 12.57 17.30
CA LEU A 13 7.37 11.42 18.22
C LEU A 13 8.77 10.83 18.43
N GLY A 14 9.81 11.39 17.80
CA GLY A 14 11.15 10.82 17.77
C GLY A 14 11.26 9.65 16.80
N LEU A 15 10.51 8.57 17.04
CA LEU A 15 10.45 7.39 16.19
C LEU A 15 9.01 6.99 15.91
N SER A 16 8.79 6.47 14.71
CA SER A 16 7.50 5.97 14.26
C SER A 16 7.67 4.64 13.54
N LEU A 17 6.64 3.81 13.60
CA LEU A 17 6.58 2.53 12.93
C LEU A 17 5.45 2.61 11.91
N GLY A 18 5.76 2.37 10.64
CA GLY A 18 4.78 2.33 9.57
C GLY A 18 4.15 0.95 9.44
N VAL A 19 2.86 0.91 9.09
CA VAL A 19 2.12 -0.32 8.85
C VAL A 19 1.42 -0.19 7.49
N ASN A 20 1.73 -1.08 6.56
CA ASN A 20 1.05 -1.17 5.27
C ASN A 20 -0.10 -2.17 5.35
N ASN A 21 -1.32 -1.66 5.54
CA ASN A 21 -2.53 -2.48 5.59
C ASN A 21 -3.23 -2.61 4.22
N ILE A 22 -2.54 -2.33 3.12
CA ILE A 22 -3.13 -2.40 1.78
C ILE A 22 -3.02 -3.85 1.27
N PRO A 23 -4.15 -4.52 0.97
CA PRO A 23 -4.14 -5.86 0.40
C PRO A 23 -3.62 -5.85 -1.06
N PRO A 24 -3.31 -7.03 -1.64
CA PRO A 24 -3.00 -7.14 -3.06
C PRO A 24 -4.09 -6.48 -3.92
N LYS A 25 -3.65 -5.77 -4.98
CA LYS A 25 -4.56 -4.99 -5.82
C LYS A 25 -5.40 -5.91 -6.73
N HIS A 26 -6.72 -5.83 -6.56
CA HIS A 26 -7.72 -6.38 -7.48
C HIS A 26 -8.59 -5.21 -7.99
N CYS A 27 -8.61 -4.96 -9.29
CA CYS A 27 -9.30 -3.80 -9.84
C CYS A 27 -9.78 -4.06 -11.27
N SER A 28 -10.95 -3.58 -11.64
CA SER A 28 -11.46 -3.65 -13.03
C SER A 28 -10.67 -2.78 -14.01
N TYR A 29 -9.83 -1.88 -13.50
CA TYR A 29 -9.10 -0.88 -14.29
C TYR A 29 -7.59 -0.88 -14.01
N SER A 30 -6.80 -0.37 -14.96
CA SER A 30 -5.33 -0.21 -14.85
C SER A 30 -4.93 1.27 -14.93
N CYS A 31 -5.27 2.02 -13.87
CA CYS A 31 -4.91 3.43 -13.79
C CYS A 31 -3.39 3.62 -13.68
N ILE A 32 -2.80 4.43 -14.56
CA ILE A 32 -1.37 4.78 -14.55
C ILE A 32 -0.96 5.60 -13.32
N TYR A 33 -1.92 6.24 -12.66
CA TYR A 33 -1.73 7.04 -11.45
C TYR A 33 -2.11 6.30 -10.16
N CYS A 34 -2.24 4.97 -10.21
CA CYS A 34 -2.60 4.21 -9.02
C CYS A 34 -1.46 4.19 -7.99
N GLN A 35 -1.73 4.63 -6.77
CA GLN A 35 -0.75 4.65 -5.67
C GLN A 35 -0.24 3.25 -5.30
N ILE A 36 -1.07 2.23 -5.50
CA ILE A 36 -0.73 0.81 -5.23
C ILE A 36 0.10 0.22 -6.39
N GLY A 37 0.13 0.88 -7.56
CA GLY A 37 0.87 0.46 -8.75
C GLY A 37 0.01 -0.26 -9.80
N ARG A 38 0.68 -1.03 -10.66
CA ARG A 38 0.04 -1.75 -11.78
C ARG A 38 -0.94 -2.81 -11.27
N THR A 39 -2.02 -3.05 -12.01
CA THR A 39 -3.03 -4.06 -11.66
C THR A 39 -2.52 -5.46 -12.04
N PRO A 40 -2.26 -6.37 -11.09
CA PRO A 40 -1.89 -7.75 -11.40
C PRO A 40 -3.10 -8.61 -11.76
N PHE A 41 -4.29 -8.32 -11.19
CA PHE A 41 -5.51 -9.10 -11.37
C PHE A 41 -6.70 -8.19 -11.66
N TYR A 42 -7.32 -8.42 -12.82
CA TYR A 42 -8.52 -7.71 -13.25
C TYR A 42 -9.77 -8.44 -12.76
N THR A 43 -10.69 -7.73 -12.10
CA THR A 43 -11.98 -8.28 -11.66
C THR A 43 -13.06 -7.22 -11.76
N ILE A 44 -14.29 -7.65 -12.09
CA ILE A 44 -15.48 -6.79 -12.09
C ILE A 44 -16.40 -7.05 -10.89
N ASP A 45 -16.14 -8.11 -10.14
CA ASP A 45 -16.84 -8.46 -8.90
C ASP A 45 -16.38 -7.55 -7.76
N ARG A 46 -17.30 -7.22 -6.86
CA ARG A 46 -17.06 -6.38 -5.67
C ARG A 46 -16.90 -7.23 -4.42
#